data_AF-A0A800N9H7-F1
#
_entry.id   AF-A0A800N9H7-F1
#
_cell.length_a   1.000
_cell.length_b   1.000
_cell.length_c   1.000
_cell.angle_alpha   90.00
_cell.angle_beta   90.00
_cell.angle_gamma   90.00
#
_symmetry.space_group_name_H-M   'P 1'
#
loop_
_entity.id
_entity.type
_entity.pdbx_description
1 polymer ?
#
loop_
_entity_poly.entity_id
_entity_poly.type
_entity_poly.pdbx_seq_one_letter_code
_entity_poly.pdbx_strand_id
1 'polypeptide(L)' 'MLKDYPRIEARLVNAGKVTEIAGYLMAFTVPVIALYLDGREVLREARFIPVEKLRDDLKRIYEGVFDE' A
#
# COMPACT_ATOMS: atom_id res chain seq x y z
N MET A 1 -5.90 -4.29 -11.81
CA MET A 1 -4.98 -3.50 -10.99
C MET A 1 -3.99 -4.39 -10.26
N LEU A 2 -4.31 -5.01 -9.11
CA LEU A 2 -3.29 -5.85 -8.44
C LEU A 2 -2.92 -7.13 -9.22
N LYS A 3 -3.80 -7.64 -10.08
CA LYS A 3 -3.49 -8.72 -11.02
C LYS A 3 -2.36 -8.38 -12.00
N ASP A 4 -2.14 -7.10 -12.26
CA ASP A 4 -1.11 -6.59 -13.17
C ASP A 4 0.27 -6.54 -12.48
N TYR A 5 0.31 -6.72 -11.15
CA TYR A 5 1.51 -6.67 -10.32
C TYR A 5 1.69 -7.97 -9.51
N PRO A 6 1.96 -9.10 -10.17
CA PRO A 6 1.96 -10.43 -9.53
C PRO A 6 2.99 -10.60 -8.41
N ARG A 7 4.06 -9.79 -8.39
CA ARG A 7 5.08 -9.81 -7.33
C ARG A 7 4.70 -8.98 -6.10
N ILE A 8 3.62 -8.20 -6.15
CA ILE A 8 3.12 -7.47 -4.99
C ILE A 8 2.21 -8.37 -4.17
N GLU A 9 2.61 -8.66 -2.94
CA GLU A 9 1.76 -9.36 -1.98
C GLU A 9 0.76 -8.42 -1.31
N ALA A 10 -0.49 -8.48 -1.73
CA ALA A 10 -1.56 -7.73 -1.09
C ALA A 10 -2.03 -8.42 0.20
N ARG A 11 -2.22 -7.63 1.26
CA ARG A 11 -2.85 -8.05 2.52
C ARG A 11 -3.88 -7.01 2.93
N LEU A 12 -5.00 -7.48 3.48
CA LEU A 12 -6.05 -6.62 4.03
C LEU A 12 -6.13 -6.87 5.53
N VAL A 13 -6.06 -5.81 6.31
CA VAL A 13 -6.20 -5.87 7.76
C VAL A 13 -7.31 -4.94 8.21
N ASN A 14 -8.21 -5.45 9.05
CA ASN A 14 -9.21 -4.63 9.71
C ASN A 14 -8.61 -4.03 10.98
N ALA A 15 -8.22 -2.77 10.92
CA ALA A 15 -7.64 -2.02 12.03
C ALA A 15 -8.58 -1.88 13.24
N GLY A 16 -9.90 -2.02 13.06
CA GLY A 16 -10.87 -2.04 14.15
C GLY A 16 -10.91 -3.37 14.91
N LYS A 17 -10.46 -4.47 14.29
CA LYS A 17 -10.31 -5.78 14.95
C LYS A 17 -8.93 -5.96 15.58
N VAL A 18 -7.90 -5.36 14.99
CA VAL A 18 -6.51 -5.44 15.44
C VAL A 18 -6.03 -4.03 15.76
N THR A 19 -6.44 -3.49 16.91
CA THR A 19 -6.17 -2.10 17.29
C THR A 19 -4.68 -1.78 17.46
N GLU A 20 -3.86 -2.75 17.83
CA GLU A 20 -2.40 -2.60 17.90
C GLU A 20 -1.79 -2.19 16.55
N ILE A 21 -2.33 -2.72 15.44
CA ILE A 21 -1.83 -2.36 14.10
C ILE A 21 -2.18 -0.92 13.72
N ALA A 22 -3.30 -0.39 14.23
CA ALA A 22 -3.71 0.98 13.99
C ALA A 22 -2.72 1.96 14.62
N GLY A 23 -2.25 1.66 15.84
CA GLY A 23 -1.21 2.44 16.52
C GLY A 23 0.15 2.28 15.84
N TYR A 24 0.58 1.04 15.58
CA TYR A 24 1.88 0.74 14.97
C TYR A 24 2.05 1.40 13.59
N LEU A 25 1.03 1.30 12.73
CA LEU A 25 1.06 1.88 11.39
C LEU A 25 0.56 3.32 11.36
N MET A 26 0.22 3.94 12.49
CA MET A 26 -0.42 5.27 12.56
C MET A 26 -1.67 5.38 11.66
N ALA A 27 -2.41 4.28 11.51
CA ALA A 27 -3.57 4.14 10.63
C ALA A 27 -4.87 4.49 11.37
N PHE A 28 -5.01 5.75 11.78
CA PHE A 28 -6.15 6.24 12.59
C PHE A 28 -7.38 6.63 11.78
N THR A 29 -7.28 6.65 10.45
CA THR A 29 -8.39 7.00 9.56
C THR A 29 -8.47 5.99 8.44
N VAL A 30 -9.67 5.53 8.10
CA VAL A 30 -9.88 4.58 7.00
C VAL A 30 -10.32 5.30 5.72
N PRO A 31 -10.00 4.75 4.53
CA PRO A 31 -9.04 3.67 4.27
C PRO A 31 -7.57 4.14 4.29
N VAL A 32 -6.64 3.21 4.59
CA VAL A 32 -5.18 3.41 4.46
C VAL A 32 -4.62 2.32 3.56
N ILE A 33 -3.78 2.71 2.62
CA ILE A 33 -2.96 1.82 1.80
C ILE A 33 -1.50 2.17 2.07
N ALA A 34 -0.71 1.17 2.42
CA ALA A 34 0.73 1.31 2.59
C ALA A 34 1.43 0.20 1.79
N LEU A 35 2.46 0.58 1.03
CA LEU A 35 3.33 -0.34 0.30
C LEU A 35 4.70 -0.35 0.94
N TYR A 36 5.23 -1.56 1.14
CA TYR A 36 6.56 -1.78 1.69
C TYR A 36 7.44 -2.48 0.66
N LEU A 37 8.70 -2.05 0.60
CA LEU A 37 9.77 -2.68 -0.15
C LEU A 37 10.94 -2.87 0.82
N ASP A 38 11.42 -4.10 0.99
CA ASP A 38 12.52 -4.45 1.91
C ASP A 38 12.35 -3.87 3.33
N GLY A 39 11.12 -3.93 3.85
CA GLY A 39 10.78 -3.42 5.18
C GLY A 39 10.68 -1.90 5.29
N ARG A 40 10.92 -1.15 4.21
CA ARG A 40 10.74 0.30 4.15
C ARG A 40 9.42 0.66 3.49
N GLU A 41 8.71 1.61 4.07
CA GLU A 41 7.49 2.14 3.47
C GLU A 41 7.85 3.07 2.31
N VAL A 42 7.35 2.76 1.11
CA VAL A 42 7.66 3.51 -0.13
C VAL A 42 6.46 4.27 -0.68
N LEU A 43 5.25 3.92 -0.25
CA LEU A 43 4.01 4.59 -0.64
C LEU A 43 3.03 4.51 0.52
N ARG A 44 2.36 5.61 0.82
CA ARG A 44 1.24 5.67 1.76
C ARG A 44 0.16 6.61 1.23
N GLU A 45 -1.06 6.12 1.17
CA GLU A 45 -2.24 6.90 0.84
C GLU A 45 -3.31 6.70 1.92
N ALA A 46 -3.99 7.77 2.32
CA ALA A 46 -4.97 7.74 3.40
C ALA A 46 -6.18 8.63 3.10
N ARG A 47 -7.36 8.20 3.57
CA ARG A 47 -8.68 8.89 3.45
C ARG A 47 -9.19 9.03 2.03
N PHE A 48 -8.49 9.78 1.18
CA PHE A 48 -8.85 10.01 -0.22
C PHE A 48 -7.75 9.46 -1.10
N ILE A 49 -8.01 8.30 -1.70
CA ILE A 49 -7.05 7.61 -2.58
C ILE A 49 -7.55 7.74 -4.01
N PRO A 50 -6.97 8.63 -4.83
CA PRO A 50 -7.27 8.69 -6.25
C PRO A 50 -6.74 7.41 -6.92
N VAL A 51 -7.63 6.62 -7.51
CA VAL A 51 -7.29 5.32 -8.09
C VAL A 51 -6.26 5.46 -9.22
N GLU A 52 -6.38 6.50 -10.05
CA GLU A 52 -5.43 6.74 -11.16
C GLU A 52 -4.03 7.05 -10.62
N LYS A 53 -3.92 7.99 -9.67
CA LYS A 53 -2.64 8.32 -9.03
C LYS A 53 -2.01 7.08 -8.38
N LEU A 54 -2.79 6.31 -7.63
CA LEU A 54 -2.33 5.06 -7.02
C LEU A 54 -1.81 4.08 -8.08
N ARG A 55 -2.49 3.98 -9.23
CA ARG A 55 -2.09 3.09 -10.32
C ARG A 55 -0.75 3.52 -10.93
N ASP A 56 -0.56 4.81 -11.15
CA ASP A 56 0.67 5.37 -11.70
C ASP A 56 1.85 5.21 -10.74
N ASP A 57 1.63 5.49 -9.45
CA ASP A 57 2.63 5.30 -8.40
C ASP A 57 3.05 3.82 -8.29
N LEU A 58 2.08 2.90 -8.28
CA LEU A 58 2.35 1.46 -8.27
C LEU A 58 3.12 1.01 -9.51
N LYS A 59 2.75 1.51 -10.70
CA LYS A 59 3.43 1.18 -11.96
C LYS A 59 4.90 1.61 -11.89
N ARG A 60 5.15 2.87 -11.53
CA ARG A 60 6.51 3.43 -11.43
C ARG A 60 7.39 2.66 -10.44
N ILE A 61 6.84 2.31 -9.27
CA ILE A 61 7.56 1.56 -8.25
C ILE A 61 7.82 0.13 -8.73
N TYR A 62 6.84 -0.53 -9.32
CA TYR A 62 6.97 -1.90 -9.79
C TYR A 62 7.99 -2.04 -10.91
N GLU A 63 7.93 -1.17 -11.92
CA GLU A 63 8.90 -1.14 -13.03
C GLU A 63 10.30 -0.83 -12.50
N GLY A 64 10.45 0.14 -11.60
CA GLY A 64 11.76 0.50 -11.03
C GLY A 64 12.40 -0.58 -10.14
N VAL A 65 11.66 -1.61 -9.72
CA VAL A 65 12.16 -2.70 -8.87
C VAL A 65 12.35 -3.99 -9.66
N PHE A 66 11.55 -4.23 -10.71
CA PHE A 66 11.48 -5.53 -11.37
C PHE A 66 11.79 -5.52 -12.88
N ASP A 67 11.92 -4.35 -13.52
CA ASP A 67 12.22 -4.21 -14.94
C ASP A 67 13.74 -3.98 -15.18
N GLU A 68 14.56 -4.86 -14.58
CA GLU A 68 15.98 -5.05 -14.92
C GLU A 68 16.17 -6.29 -15.81
#